data_AF-A0A7S3TNU1-F1
#
_entry.id   AF-A0A7S3TNU1-F1
#
_cell.length_a   1.000
_cell.length_b   1.000
_cell.length_c   1.000
_cell.angle_alpha   90.00
_cell.angle_beta   90.00
_cell.angle_gamma   90.00
#
_symmetry.space_group_name_H-M   'P 1'
#
loop_
_entity.id
_entity.type
_entity.pdbx_description
1 polymer ?
#
loop_
_entity_poly.entity_id
_entity_poly.type
_entity_poly.pdbx_seq_one_letter_code
_entity_poly.pdbx_strand_id
1 'polypeptide(L)'
;IDHLMMFDAKLGNELLRHPSHHLPLFEKAAIDAAIMSSLTTEEEAEEDLQNIQVTLTSSKQPIKIRQMLASEVAHIVTIPGIVIATSKVKAKGTEITAQCASCQHVDKFPVRAGFSSATLPRQCTRVHQENEAKCSLDPFVILPERCKYVDQQTWKLQEAPE
;
A
#
# COMPACT_ATOMS: atom_id res chain seq x y z
N ILE A 1 1.13 9.92 17.20
CA ILE A 1 -0.19 10.56 16.94
C ILE A 1 -0.39 11.79 17.81
N ASP A 2 -0.03 11.72 19.10
CA ASP A 2 -0.27 12.81 20.06
C ASP A 2 0.38 14.14 19.62
N HIS A 3 1.61 14.10 19.09
CA HIS A 3 2.28 15.27 18.52
C HIS A 3 1.53 15.89 17.32
N LEU A 4 0.94 15.06 16.47
CA LEU A 4 0.15 15.54 15.33
C LEU A 4 -1.11 16.25 15.82
N MET A 5 -1.76 15.71 16.85
CA MET A 5 -2.94 16.35 17.45
C MET A 5 -2.60 17.67 18.16
N MET A 6 -1.39 17.78 18.75
CA MET A 6 -0.91 19.03 19.35
C MET A 6 -0.65 20.11 18.29
N PHE A 7 -0.19 19.73 17.10
CA PHE A 7 0.04 20.66 16.00
C PHE A 7 -1.26 21.03 15.27
N ASP A 8 -2.04 20.02 14.85
CA ASP A 8 -3.34 20.19 14.20
C ASP A 8 -4.30 19.07 14.63
N ALA A 9 -5.22 19.44 15.53
CA ALA A 9 -6.24 18.53 16.03
C ALA A 9 -7.23 18.05 14.96
N LYS A 10 -7.49 18.85 13.91
CA LYS A 10 -8.41 18.45 12.83
C LYS A 10 -7.78 17.35 12.01
N LEU A 11 -6.54 17.54 11.57
CA LEU A 11 -5.79 16.55 10.81
C LEU A 11 -5.58 15.25 11.61
N GLY A 12 -5.28 15.37 12.91
CA GLY A 12 -5.14 14.19 13.78
C GLY A 12 -6.44 13.37 13.89
N ASN A 13 -7.59 14.03 14.01
CA ASN A 13 -8.88 13.33 14.04
C ASN A 13 -9.23 12.69 12.69
N GLU A 14 -8.91 13.37 11.59
CA GLU A 14 -9.18 12.86 10.25
C GLU A 14 -8.30 11.64 9.91
N LEU A 15 -7.04 11.66 10.34
CA LEU A 15 -6.13 10.51 10.21
C LEU A 15 -6.67 9.27 10.95
N LEU A 16 -7.25 9.45 12.14
CA LEU A 16 -7.83 8.34 12.92
C LEU A 16 -9.08 7.74 12.26
N ARG A 17 -9.86 8.57 11.55
CA ARG A 17 -11.10 8.15 10.86
C ARG A 17 -10.86 7.58 9.47
N HIS A 18 -9.92 8.15 8.74
CA HIS A 18 -9.63 7.79 7.34
C HIS A 18 -8.13 7.55 7.12
N PRO A 19 -7.53 6.56 7.80
CA PRO A 19 -6.10 6.27 7.72
C PRO A 19 -5.67 5.87 6.31
N SER A 20 -6.49 5.10 5.59
CA SER A 20 -6.18 4.64 4.22
C SER A 20 -6.04 5.78 3.21
N HIS A 21 -6.66 6.93 3.48
CA HIS A 21 -6.53 8.12 2.65
C HIS A 21 -5.33 8.98 3.07
N HIS A 22 -5.12 9.18 4.37
CA HIS A 22 -4.12 10.12 4.87
C HIS A 22 -2.71 9.54 4.93
N LEU A 23 -2.54 8.26 5.28
CA LEU A 23 -1.20 7.65 5.37
C LEU A 23 -0.39 7.76 4.06
N PRO A 24 -0.95 7.45 2.87
CA PRO A 24 -0.22 7.64 1.62
C PRO A 24 0.17 9.10 1.34
N LEU A 25 -0.61 10.07 1.83
CA LEU A 25 -0.27 11.49 1.71
C LEU A 25 0.88 11.87 2.64
N PHE A 26 0.92 11.32 3.85
CA PHE A 26 2.06 11.48 4.76
C PHE A 26 3.34 10.88 4.19
N GLU A 27 3.26 9.71 3.55
CA GLU A 27 4.43 9.09 2.91
C GLU A 27 4.97 9.93 1.76
N LYS A 28 4.09 10.49 0.91
CA LYS A 28 4.48 11.43 -0.15
C LYS A 28 5.12 12.71 0.42
N ALA A 29 4.48 13.32 1.40
CA ALA A 29 5.00 14.53 2.03
C ALA A 29 6.33 14.28 2.76
N ALA A 30 6.55 13.06 3.29
CA ALA A 30 7.81 12.69 3.90
C ALA A 30 8.93 12.58 2.85
N ILE A 31 8.64 12.10 1.65
CA ILE A 31 9.58 12.09 0.52
C ILE A 31 9.92 13.53 0.11
N ASP A 32 8.92 14.38 -0.07
CA ASP A 32 9.13 15.79 -0.41
C ASP A 32 9.99 16.51 0.63
N ALA A 33 9.72 16.26 1.93
CA ALA A 33 10.52 16.81 3.02
C ALA A 33 11.96 16.27 3.03
N ALA A 34 12.16 14.99 2.72
CA ALA A 34 13.49 14.40 2.61
C ALA A 34 14.31 15.07 1.50
N ILE A 35 13.71 15.32 0.34
CA ILE A 35 14.30 16.06 -0.78
C ILE A 35 14.68 17.48 -0.35
N MET A 36 13.75 18.21 0.28
CA MET A 36 14.01 19.58 0.77
C MET A 36 15.13 19.65 1.81
N SER A 37 15.31 18.58 2.60
CA SER A 37 16.36 18.48 3.62
C SER A 37 17.70 17.94 3.10
N SER A 38 17.82 17.73 1.78
CA SER A 38 19.01 17.16 1.11
C SER A 38 19.40 15.76 1.61
N LEU A 39 18.45 14.98 2.12
CA LEU A 39 18.66 13.58 2.51
C LEU A 39 18.57 12.62 1.31
N THR A 40 17.87 13.05 0.25
CA THR A 40 17.61 12.30 -0.99
C THR A 40 17.56 13.30 -2.14
N THR A 41 17.91 12.89 -3.36
CA THR A 41 17.71 13.71 -4.57
C THR A 41 16.40 13.38 -5.29
N GLU A 42 15.93 14.28 -6.16
CA GLU A 42 14.73 14.01 -6.99
C GLU A 42 14.94 12.78 -7.90
N GLU A 43 16.14 12.60 -8.44
CA GLU A 43 16.50 11.45 -9.28
C GLU A 43 16.44 10.13 -8.50
N GLU A 44 16.93 10.10 -7.27
CA GLU A 44 16.85 8.92 -6.39
C GLU A 44 15.41 8.62 -5.93
N ALA A 45 14.58 9.65 -5.78
CA ALA A 45 13.17 9.49 -5.46
C ALA A 45 12.36 8.94 -6.65
N GLU A 46 12.67 9.37 -7.88
CA GLU A 46 12.02 8.88 -9.11
C GLU A 46 12.44 7.45 -9.47
N GLU A 47 13.68 7.04 -9.18
CA GLU A 47 14.17 5.67 -9.40
C GLU A 47 13.64 4.64 -8.37
N ASP A 48 12.64 5.01 -7.56
CA ASP A 48 12.07 4.19 -6.48
C ASP A 48 13.09 3.70 -5.44
N LEU A 49 14.28 4.31 -5.37
CA LEU A 49 15.34 3.86 -4.47
C LEU A 49 14.96 4.03 -3.00
N GLN A 50 14.02 4.92 -2.67
CA GLN A 50 13.64 5.23 -1.28
C GLN A 50 12.13 5.50 -1.09
N ASN A 51 11.34 4.42 -0.95
CA ASN A 51 9.99 4.55 -0.38
C ASN A 51 10.08 4.73 1.14
N ILE A 52 9.53 5.85 1.66
CA ILE A 52 9.47 6.11 3.10
C ILE A 52 8.17 5.53 3.66
N GLN A 53 8.29 4.59 4.60
CA GLN A 53 7.14 4.04 5.32
C GLN A 53 6.90 4.82 6.62
N VAL A 54 5.72 5.45 6.73
CA VAL A 54 5.34 6.17 7.95
C VAL A 54 4.73 5.21 8.96
N THR A 55 5.36 5.09 10.13
CA THR A 55 4.84 4.28 11.24
C THR A 55 4.24 5.16 12.33
N LEU A 56 3.04 4.80 12.80
CA LEU A 56 2.34 5.55 13.84
C LEU A 56 2.47 4.86 15.19
N THR A 57 2.83 5.65 16.21
CA THR A 57 2.77 5.24 17.62
C THR A 57 1.75 6.13 18.36
N SER A 58 1.06 5.54 19.33
CA SER A 58 0.09 6.25 20.17
C SER A 58 0.14 5.73 21.59
N SER A 59 -0.05 6.64 22.54
CA SER A 59 -0.20 6.35 23.97
C SER A 59 -1.66 6.11 24.40
N LYS A 60 -2.59 6.08 23.45
CA LYS A 60 -4.01 5.84 23.74
C LYS A 60 -4.22 4.49 24.41
N GLN A 61 -5.22 4.44 25.29
CA GLN A 61 -5.59 3.21 25.98
C GLN A 61 -6.02 2.14 24.95
N PRO A 62 -5.41 0.95 24.99
CA PRO A 62 -5.73 -0.10 24.03
C PRO A 62 -7.10 -0.72 24.33
N ILE A 63 -7.78 -1.18 23.27
CA ILE A 63 -9.05 -1.91 23.37
C ILE A 63 -8.80 -3.41 23.30
N LYS A 64 -9.57 -4.22 24.02
CA LYS A 64 -9.46 -5.69 23.95
C LYS A 64 -10.03 -6.20 22.63
N ILE A 65 -9.53 -7.33 22.13
CA ILE A 65 -10.01 -7.94 20.87
C ILE A 65 -11.52 -8.21 20.93
N ARG A 66 -12.04 -8.65 22.09
CA ARG A 66 -13.47 -8.90 22.32
C ARG A 66 -14.35 -7.65 22.26
N GLN A 67 -13.76 -6.47 22.40
CA GLN A 67 -14.46 -5.18 22.38
C GLN A 67 -14.47 -4.55 20.99
N MET A 68 -13.82 -5.16 19.99
CA MET A 68 -13.85 -4.65 18.63
C MET A 68 -15.25 -4.79 18.03
N LEU A 69 -15.82 -3.66 17.61
CA LEU A 69 -17.14 -3.58 16.99
C LEU A 69 -17.02 -3.27 15.51
N ALA A 70 -18.13 -3.45 14.76
CA ALA A 70 -18.20 -3.09 13.35
C ALA A 70 -17.95 -1.60 13.08
N SER A 71 -18.19 -0.73 14.08
CA SER A 71 -17.88 0.71 14.01
C SER A 71 -16.38 0.98 13.82
N GLU A 72 -15.52 0.09 14.30
CA GLU A 72 -14.07 0.26 14.26
C GLU A 72 -13.44 -0.19 12.93
N VAL A 73 -14.24 -0.71 12.00
CA VAL A 73 -13.77 -1.10 10.67
C VAL A 73 -13.27 0.14 9.94
N ALA A 74 -12.08 0.02 9.32
CA ALA A 74 -11.37 1.10 8.62
C ALA A 74 -10.89 2.27 9.50
N HIS A 75 -10.91 2.14 10.83
CA HIS A 75 -10.38 3.11 11.77
C HIS A 75 -9.04 2.64 12.37
N ILE A 76 -8.25 3.57 12.93
CA ILE A 76 -7.04 3.22 13.69
C ILE A 76 -7.43 2.71 15.07
N VAL A 77 -7.03 1.49 15.40
CA VAL A 77 -7.21 0.89 16.73
C VAL A 77 -5.88 0.44 17.31
N THR A 78 -5.81 0.37 18.64
CA THR A 78 -4.67 -0.19 19.37
C THR A 78 -5.16 -1.38 20.17
N ILE A 79 -4.62 -2.57 19.90
CA ILE A 79 -5.03 -3.83 20.54
C ILE A 79 -3.81 -4.51 21.19
N PRO A 80 -3.92 -5.00 22.43
CA PRO A 80 -2.88 -5.80 23.04
C PRO A 80 -3.06 -7.28 22.65
N GLY A 81 -1.96 -8.04 22.60
CA GLY A 81 -2.02 -9.46 22.33
C GLY A 81 -0.66 -10.13 22.28
N ILE A 82 -0.68 -11.45 22.11
CA ILE A 82 0.49 -12.32 22.00
C ILE A 82 0.55 -12.87 20.58
N VAL A 83 1.70 -12.75 19.92
CA VAL A 83 1.90 -13.35 18.59
C VAL A 83 2.10 -14.85 18.76
N ILE A 84 1.16 -15.65 18.26
CA ILE A 84 1.18 -17.12 18.39
C ILE A 84 1.78 -17.83 17.18
N ALA A 85 1.78 -17.16 16.03
CA ALA A 85 2.35 -17.70 14.81
C ALA A 85 2.68 -16.59 13.83
N THR A 86 3.70 -16.84 13.02
CA THR A 86 4.12 -15.97 11.92
C THR A 86 4.27 -16.80 10.65
N SER A 87 3.91 -16.23 9.50
CA SER A 87 4.22 -16.84 8.21
C SER A 87 5.69 -16.63 7.86
N LYS A 88 6.19 -17.43 6.91
CA LYS A 88 7.38 -17.04 6.15
C LYS A 88 7.10 -15.72 5.42
N VAL A 89 8.15 -14.92 5.24
CA VAL A 89 8.10 -13.71 4.41
C VAL A 89 7.82 -14.12 2.96
N LYS A 90 6.96 -13.35 2.28
CA LYS A 90 6.61 -13.53 0.87
C LYS A 90 6.77 -12.20 0.15
N ALA A 91 7.23 -12.24 -1.10
CA ALA A 91 7.22 -11.06 -1.96
C ALA A 91 5.78 -10.74 -2.39
N LYS A 92 5.35 -9.49 -2.19
CA LYS A 92 4.09 -8.95 -2.68
C LYS A 92 4.38 -7.85 -3.70
N GLY A 93 3.75 -7.92 -4.87
CA GLY A 93 3.85 -6.86 -5.86
C GLY A 93 3.15 -5.57 -5.40
N THR A 94 3.82 -4.43 -5.57
CA THR A 94 3.24 -3.08 -5.39
C THR A 94 2.87 -2.47 -6.74
N GLU A 95 3.68 -2.70 -7.77
CA GLU A 95 3.43 -2.32 -9.16
C GLU A 95 3.71 -3.54 -10.04
N ILE A 96 2.68 -4.00 -10.76
CA ILE A 96 2.79 -5.12 -11.68
C ILE A 96 2.91 -4.56 -13.10
N THR A 97 4.03 -4.83 -13.75
CA THR A 97 4.21 -4.53 -15.17
C THR A 97 3.76 -5.74 -15.99
N ALA A 98 2.83 -5.56 -16.93
CA ALA A 98 2.39 -6.62 -17.83
C ALA A 98 2.40 -6.17 -19.28
N GLN A 99 2.64 -7.11 -20.18
CA GLN A 99 2.74 -6.89 -21.61
C GLN A 99 1.66 -7.68 -22.36
N CYS A 100 0.97 -7.02 -23.29
CA CYS A 100 0.04 -7.67 -24.19
C CYS A 100 0.78 -8.62 -25.15
N ALA A 101 0.39 -9.89 -25.18
CA ALA A 101 1.00 -10.90 -26.04
C ALA A 101 0.81 -10.62 -27.55
N SER A 102 -0.29 -9.95 -27.93
CA SER A 102 -0.59 -9.68 -29.35
C SER A 102 0.11 -8.45 -29.89
N CYS A 103 0.03 -7.32 -29.19
CA CYS A 103 0.51 -6.02 -29.69
C CYS A 103 1.76 -5.51 -28.96
N GLN A 104 2.31 -6.29 -28.02
CA GLN A 104 3.49 -5.96 -27.21
C GLN A 104 3.36 -4.69 -26.37
N HIS A 105 2.16 -4.12 -26.24
CA HIS A 105 1.89 -2.97 -25.37
C HIS A 105 2.18 -3.31 -23.91
N VAL A 106 3.03 -2.52 -23.26
CA VAL A 106 3.43 -2.68 -21.86
C VAL A 106 2.68 -1.66 -21.03
N ASP A 107 2.01 -2.13 -19.98
CA ASP A 107 1.31 -1.30 -19.01
C ASP A 107 1.72 -1.66 -17.59
N LYS A 108 1.58 -0.67 -16.70
CA LYS A 108 1.83 -0.78 -15.26
C LYS A 108 0.52 -0.76 -14.50
N PHE A 109 0.35 -1.71 -13.59
CA PHE A 109 -0.87 -1.89 -12.81
C PHE A 109 -0.53 -1.75 -11.31
N PRO A 110 -1.00 -0.69 -10.63
CA PRO A 110 -0.76 -0.53 -9.20
C PRO A 110 -1.58 -1.55 -8.40
N VAL A 111 -0.97 -2.14 -7.38
CA VAL A 111 -1.61 -3.09 -6.46
C VAL A 111 -1.97 -2.38 -5.17
N ARG A 112 -3.22 -2.50 -4.72
CA ARG A 112 -3.64 -1.87 -3.47
C ARG A 112 -2.89 -2.48 -2.27
N ALA A 113 -2.68 -1.66 -1.24
CA ALA A 113 -2.13 -2.10 0.04
C ALA A 113 -2.99 -3.20 0.70
N GLY A 114 -2.45 -3.89 1.72
CA GLY A 114 -3.16 -4.94 2.46
C GLY A 114 -3.26 -6.28 1.72
N PHE A 115 -4.34 -7.04 1.91
CA PHE A 115 -4.53 -8.37 1.30
C PHE A 115 -5.19 -8.31 -0.09
N SER A 116 -4.75 -7.38 -0.94
CA SER A 116 -5.30 -7.22 -2.29
C SER A 116 -4.41 -7.88 -3.35
N SER A 117 -5.04 -8.30 -4.45
CA SER A 117 -4.36 -8.79 -5.65
C SER A 117 -4.44 -7.77 -6.79
N ALA A 118 -3.49 -7.83 -7.72
CA ALA A 118 -3.58 -7.10 -8.97
C ALA A 118 -4.74 -7.65 -9.81
N THR A 119 -5.54 -6.79 -10.42
CA THR A 119 -6.56 -7.18 -11.40
C THR A 119 -6.16 -6.62 -12.76
N LEU A 120 -5.82 -7.53 -13.69
CA LEU A 120 -5.48 -7.14 -15.05
C LEU A 120 -6.76 -6.95 -15.88
N PRO A 121 -6.82 -5.95 -16.77
CA PRO A 121 -7.96 -5.76 -17.65
C PRO A 121 -8.06 -6.91 -18.66
N ARG A 122 -9.30 -7.33 -18.95
CA ARG A 122 -9.58 -8.44 -19.88
C ARG A 122 -9.38 -8.07 -21.34
N GLN A 123 -9.25 -6.78 -21.64
CA GLN A 123 -9.04 -6.26 -22.98
C GLN A 123 -7.78 -5.38 -22.97
N CYS A 124 -7.06 -5.40 -24.09
CA CYS A 124 -5.92 -4.51 -24.26
C CYS A 124 -6.40 -3.05 -24.28
N THR A 125 -5.72 -2.23 -23.50
CA THR A 125 -5.88 -0.78 -23.30
C THR A 125 -5.32 0.04 -24.47
N ARG A 126 -4.51 -0.57 -25.34
CA ARG A 126 -3.94 0.10 -26.51
C ARG A 126 -5.06 0.58 -27.43
N VAL A 127 -5.01 1.86 -27.79
CA VAL A 127 -5.88 2.42 -28.82
C VAL A 127 -5.46 1.83 -30.17
N HIS A 128 -6.32 0.99 -30.73
CA HIS A 128 -6.13 0.40 -32.06
C HIS A 128 -6.54 1.39 -33.15
N GLN A 129 -5.82 1.39 -34.27
CA GLN A 129 -6.25 2.10 -35.49
C GLN A 129 -7.40 1.33 -36.16
N GLU A 130 -8.22 2.01 -36.98
CA GLU A 130 -9.47 1.45 -37.56
C GLU A 130 -9.28 0.12 -38.35
N ASN A 131 -8.08 -0.15 -38.86
CA ASN A 131 -7.76 -1.36 -39.64
C ASN A 131 -6.93 -2.41 -38.87
N GLU A 132 -6.67 -2.21 -37.57
CA GLU A 132 -5.87 -3.15 -36.78
C GLU A 132 -6.75 -4.19 -36.08
N ALA A 133 -6.34 -5.46 -36.13
CA ALA A 133 -7.05 -6.53 -35.42
C ALA A 133 -6.99 -6.30 -33.90
N LYS A 134 -8.13 -6.45 -33.23
CA LYS A 134 -8.20 -6.35 -31.77
C LYS A 134 -7.38 -7.47 -31.13
N CYS A 135 -6.72 -7.15 -30.02
CA CYS A 135 -6.05 -8.14 -29.17
C CYS A 135 -7.05 -9.20 -28.66
N SER A 136 -6.54 -10.40 -28.39
CA SER A 136 -7.35 -11.46 -27.76
C SER A 136 -7.87 -11.06 -26.39
N LEU A 137 -8.87 -11.79 -25.88
CA LEU A 137 -9.29 -11.66 -24.48
C LEU A 137 -8.16 -12.12 -23.55
N ASP A 138 -8.07 -11.44 -22.40
CA ASP A 138 -7.07 -11.66 -21.36
C ASP A 138 -5.62 -11.70 -21.92
N PRO A 139 -5.18 -10.69 -22.69
CA PRO A 139 -3.95 -10.79 -23.48
C PRO A 139 -2.67 -10.48 -22.69
N PHE A 140 -2.78 -10.00 -21.46
CA PHE A 140 -1.65 -9.51 -20.67
C PHE A 140 -0.87 -10.66 -20.00
N VAL A 141 0.44 -10.65 -20.23
CA VAL A 141 1.42 -11.52 -19.57
C VAL A 141 2.26 -10.67 -18.63
N ILE A 142 2.35 -11.06 -17.36
CA ILE A 142 3.14 -10.35 -16.36
C ILE A 142 4.63 -10.46 -16.72
N LEU A 143 5.37 -9.36 -16.58
CA LEU A 143 6.82 -9.29 -16.73
C LEU A 143 7.47 -9.19 -15.34
N PRO A 144 7.85 -10.32 -14.70
CA PRO A 144 8.27 -10.32 -13.29
C PRO A 144 9.50 -9.44 -13.02
N GLU A 145 10.43 -9.40 -13.98
CA GLU A 145 11.68 -8.61 -13.92
C GLU A 145 11.46 -7.09 -13.91
N ARG A 146 10.26 -6.64 -14.31
CA ARG A 146 9.88 -5.21 -14.35
C ARG A 146 8.84 -4.84 -13.31
N CYS A 147 8.50 -5.76 -12.41
CA CYS A 147 7.56 -5.51 -11.32
C CYS A 147 8.31 -5.01 -10.08
N LYS A 148 7.60 -4.25 -9.24
CA LYS A 148 8.10 -3.83 -7.93
C LYS A 148 7.49 -4.69 -6.85
N TYR A 149 8.30 -5.06 -5.85
CA TYR A 149 7.89 -5.94 -4.77
C TYR A 149 8.25 -5.35 -3.42
N VAL A 150 7.47 -5.71 -2.41
CA VAL A 150 7.76 -5.50 -0.99
C VAL A 150 7.60 -6.81 -0.24
N ASP A 151 8.27 -6.92 0.89
CA ASP A 151 8.11 -8.06 1.78
C ASP A 151 6.78 -7.99 2.54
N GLN A 152 6.04 -9.08 2.53
CA GLN A 152 4.81 -9.25 3.28
C GLN A 152 4.96 -10.42 4.26
N GLN A 153 4.58 -10.18 5.51
CA GLN A 153 4.46 -11.22 6.53
C GLN A 153 3.06 -11.17 7.15
N THR A 154 2.51 -12.35 7.46
CA THR A 154 1.22 -12.48 8.15
C THR A 154 1.45 -12.97 9.56
N TRP A 155 0.92 -12.25 10.55
CA TRP A 155 1.01 -12.59 11.96
C TRP A 155 -0.35 -13.03 12.48
N LYS A 156 -0.38 -14.04 13.35
CA LYS A 156 -1.57 -14.45 14.09
C LYS A 156 -1.43 -13.96 15.52
N LEU A 157 -2.34 -13.08 15.91
CA LEU A 157 -2.41 -12.51 17.25
C LEU A 157 -3.49 -13.24 18.06
N GLN A 158 -3.15 -13.65 19.28
CA GLN A 158 -4.10 -14.11 20.29
C GLN A 158 -4.27 -13.03 21.35
N GLU A 159 -5.47 -12.92 21.92
CA GLU A 159 -5.73 -12.05 23.06
C GLU A 159 -4.86 -12.46 24.26
N ALA A 160 -4.40 -11.48 25.04
CA ALA A 160 -3.65 -11.77 26.26
C ALA A 160 -4.53 -12.55 27.27
N PRO A 161 -3.98 -13.57 27.94
CA PRO A 161 -4.63 -14.17 29.08
C PRO A 161 -4.61 -13.16 30.24
N GLU A 162 -5.77 -12.55 30.48
CA GLU A 162 -6.09 -11.51 31.50
C GLU A 162 -5.68 -10.05 31.17
#